data_AF-A0A0F8WI94-F1
#
_entry.id   AF-A0A0F8WI94-F1
#
_cell.length_a   1.000
_cell.length_b   1.000
_cell.length_c   1.000
_cell.angle_alpha   90.00
_cell.angle_beta   90.00
_cell.angle_gamma   90.00
#
_symmetry.space_group_name_H-M   'P 1'
#
loop_
_entity.id
_entity.type
_entity.pdbx_description
1 polymer ?
#
loop_
_entity_poly.entity_id
_entity_poly.type
_entity_poly.pdbx_seq_one_letter_code
_entity_poly.pdbx_strand_id
1 'polypeptide(L)'
;MSSVSFSEVKHEFVRSKTGIAGIGILVVLVSISIGTAIIFPVETFQQWNNPQSWLSYPKTAMPLWVNLFMFEKIPEHKILAEPNVRTQTVGEISVVSHQFNVNYAYDDFPSDFIYEFTAKYSGAPLLQMSVVRPDGNILNILSVSLRNRLYS
;
A
#
# COMPACT_ATOMS: atom_id res chain seq x y z
N MET A 1 8.86 -32.02 -49.12
CA MET A 1 8.73 -30.84 -48.26
C MET A 1 9.97 -30.81 -47.38
N SER A 2 10.79 -29.77 -47.49
CA SER A 2 12.08 -29.68 -46.81
C SER A 2 11.86 -29.62 -45.30
N SER A 3 12.44 -30.57 -44.55
CA SER A 3 12.40 -30.55 -43.09
C SER A 3 13.29 -29.41 -42.59
N VAL A 4 12.67 -28.37 -42.05
CA VAL A 4 13.41 -27.26 -41.43
C VAL A 4 14.19 -27.82 -40.23
N SER A 5 15.51 -27.65 -40.24
CA SER A 5 16.39 -28.12 -39.16
C SER A 5 16.37 -27.14 -37.98
N PHE A 6 16.36 -27.65 -36.75
CA PHE A 6 16.40 -26.85 -35.52
C PHE A 6 17.61 -25.89 -35.46
N SER A 7 18.75 -26.32 -36.02
CA SER A 7 19.96 -25.48 -36.11
C SER A 7 19.76 -24.25 -37.00
N GLU A 8 18.99 -24.40 -38.08
CA GLU A 8 18.71 -23.35 -39.06
C GLU A 8 17.73 -22.31 -38.47
N VAL A 9 16.70 -22.78 -37.76
CA VAL A 9 15.79 -21.92 -37.00
C VAL A 9 16.54 -21.13 -35.93
N LYS A 10 17.39 -21.79 -35.14
CA LYS A 10 18.18 -21.13 -34.09
C LYS A 10 19.11 -20.06 -34.67
N HIS A 11 19.75 -20.34 -35.81
CA HIS A 11 20.64 -19.40 -36.47
C HIS A 11 19.90 -18.15 -36.96
N GLU A 12 18.75 -18.34 -37.62
CA GLU A 12 17.94 -17.23 -38.15
C GLU A 12 17.34 -16.38 -37.02
N PHE A 13 16.91 -17.02 -35.93
CA PHE A 13 16.28 -16.34 -34.79
C PHE A 13 17.26 -15.44 -34.03
N VAL A 14 18.49 -15.93 -33.80
CA VAL A 14 19.56 -15.18 -33.12
C VAL A 14 20.11 -14.06 -34.00
N ARG A 15 19.95 -14.12 -35.32
CA ARG A 15 20.35 -13.04 -36.23
C ARG A 15 19.32 -11.92 -36.32
N SER A 16 18.05 -12.21 -36.05
CA SER A 16 16.98 -11.22 -36.09
C SER A 16 16.98 -10.33 -34.84
N LYS A 17 16.89 -9.00 -35.03
CA LYS A 17 16.83 -8.03 -33.91
C LYS A 17 15.64 -8.29 -32.98
N THR A 18 14.50 -8.70 -33.55
CA THR A 18 13.29 -9.06 -32.83
C THR A 18 13.43 -10.37 -32.06
N GLY A 19 14.09 -11.38 -32.62
CA GLY A 19 14.36 -12.64 -31.95
C GLY A 19 15.30 -12.50 -30.76
N ILE A 20 16.36 -11.68 -30.88
CA ILE A 20 17.24 -11.36 -29.74
C ILE A 20 16.47 -10.63 -28.65
N ALA A 21 15.64 -9.64 -29.00
CA ALA A 21 14.81 -8.92 -28.03
C ALA A 21 13.85 -9.87 -27.28
N GLY A 22 13.21 -10.80 -28.00
CA GLY A 22 12.36 -11.84 -27.40
C GLY A 22 13.12 -12.75 -26.43
N ILE A 23 14.32 -13.21 -26.82
CA ILE A 23 15.20 -13.99 -25.93
C ILE A 23 15.56 -13.17 -24.69
N GLY A 24 15.89 -11.89 -24.84
CA GLY A 24 16.20 -11.00 -23.72
C GLY A 24 15.05 -10.90 -22.72
N ILE A 25 13.83 -10.64 -23.20
CA ILE A 25 12.62 -10.60 -22.35
C ILE A 25 12.41 -11.95 -21.66
N LEU A 26 12.54 -13.05 -22.39
CA LEU A 26 12.37 -14.38 -21.82
C LEU A 26 13.39 -14.68 -20.72
N VAL A 27 14.67 -14.34 -20.94
CA VAL A 27 15.72 -14.49 -19.93
C VAL A 27 15.38 -13.68 -18.68
N VAL A 28 14.97 -12.41 -18.84
CA VAL A 28 14.56 -11.56 -17.71
C VAL A 28 13.39 -12.17 -16.94
N LEU A 29 12.35 -12.65 -17.63
CA LEU A 29 11.19 -13.28 -17.00
C LEU A 29 11.57 -14.56 -16.25
N VAL A 30 12.42 -15.40 -16.83
CA VAL A 30 12.91 -16.62 -16.18
C VAL A 30 13.77 -16.29 -14.96
N SER A 31 14.64 -15.28 -15.06
CA SER A 31 15.45 -14.82 -13.94
C SER A 31 14.60 -14.28 -12.79
N ILE A 32 13.57 -13.50 -13.08
CA ILE A 32 12.61 -13.02 -12.07
C ILE A 32 11.89 -14.19 -11.41
N SER A 33 11.44 -15.17 -12.19
CA SER A 33 10.76 -16.37 -11.68
C SER A 33 11.63 -17.17 -10.71
N ILE A 34 12.86 -17.50 -11.13
CA ILE A 34 13.82 -18.23 -10.29
C ILE A 34 14.19 -17.40 -9.06
N GLY A 35 14.46 -16.11 -9.24
CA GLY A 35 14.78 -15.20 -8.13
C GLY A 35 13.66 -15.16 -7.09
N THR A 36 12.41 -15.11 -7.55
CA THR A 36 11.24 -15.08 -6.66
C THR A 36 11.15 -16.36 -5.82
N ALA A 37 11.38 -17.52 -6.43
CA ALA A 37 11.33 -18.81 -5.75
C ALA A 37 12.45 -19.00 -4.69
N ILE A 38 13.58 -18.30 -4.82
CA ILE A 38 14.70 -18.36 -3.88
C ILE A 38 14.57 -17.31 -2.78
N ILE A 39 14.13 -16.10 -3.12
CA ILE A 39 14.13 -14.94 -2.22
C ILE A 39 12.93 -14.96 -1.29
N PHE A 40 11.74 -15.34 -1.78
CA PHE A 40 10.50 -15.22 -1.01
C PHE A 40 10.11 -16.55 -0.35
N PRO A 41 9.82 -16.55 0.97
CA PRO A 41 9.35 -17.73 1.68
C PRO A 41 7.99 -18.24 1.14
N VAL A 42 7.74 -19.54 1.27
CA VAL A 42 6.51 -20.16 0.75
C VAL A 42 5.25 -19.66 1.48
N GLU A 43 5.40 -19.23 2.73
CA GLU A 43 4.36 -18.70 3.59
C GLU A 43 3.78 -17.38 3.03
N THR A 44 4.59 -16.60 2.29
CA THR A 44 4.13 -15.37 1.62
C THR A 44 3.02 -15.68 0.60
N PHE A 45 3.05 -16.84 -0.07
CA PHE A 45 1.97 -17.24 -0.98
C PHE A 45 0.67 -17.54 -0.24
N GLN A 46 0.74 -18.05 0.99
CA GLN A 46 -0.46 -18.30 1.80
C GLN A 46 -1.14 -17.00 2.19
N GLN A 47 -0.36 -15.94 2.43
CA GLN A 47 -0.89 -14.61 2.73
C GLN A 47 -1.57 -13.94 1.53
N TRP A 48 -1.27 -14.36 0.30
CA TRP A 48 -1.85 -13.77 -0.91
C TRP A 48 -3.37 -13.84 -0.93
N ASN A 49 -3.94 -14.95 -0.45
CA ASN A 49 -5.39 -15.15 -0.38
C ASN A 49 -6.00 -14.71 0.97
N ASN A 50 -5.20 -14.14 1.88
CA ASN A 50 -5.70 -13.63 3.16
C ASN A 50 -6.10 -12.16 3.03
N PRO A 51 -7.40 -11.81 3.07
CA PRO A 51 -7.86 -10.42 2.95
C PRO A 51 -7.26 -9.48 4.00
N GLN A 52 -6.98 -10.00 5.21
CA GLN A 52 -6.42 -9.20 6.30
C GLN A 52 -5.03 -8.65 5.96
N SER A 53 -4.23 -9.41 5.20
CA SER A 53 -2.90 -8.99 4.76
C SER A 53 -2.94 -7.74 3.87
N TRP A 54 -4.08 -7.48 3.23
CA TRP A 54 -4.25 -6.39 2.27
C TRP A 54 -4.96 -5.17 2.86
N LEU A 55 -5.40 -5.22 4.13
CA LEU A 55 -6.18 -4.13 4.74
C LEU A 55 -5.39 -2.81 4.77
N SER A 56 -4.08 -2.89 5.03
CA SER A 56 -3.16 -1.74 5.02
C SER A 56 -2.62 -1.39 3.62
N TYR A 57 -3.04 -2.09 2.57
CA TYR A 57 -2.54 -1.90 1.20
C TYR A 57 -3.70 -1.68 0.22
N PRO A 58 -4.21 -0.44 0.10
CA PRO A 58 -5.39 -0.16 -0.70
C PRO A 58 -5.18 -0.48 -2.18
N LYS A 59 -6.16 -1.14 -2.79
CA LYS A 59 -6.12 -1.57 -4.21
C LYS A 59 -6.00 -0.41 -5.20
N THR A 60 -6.41 0.78 -4.79
CA THR A 60 -6.44 1.99 -5.62
C THR A 60 -5.16 2.81 -5.52
N ALA A 61 -4.19 2.44 -4.67
CA ALA A 61 -2.92 3.14 -4.60
C ALA A 61 -2.14 2.98 -5.91
N MET A 62 -1.75 4.10 -6.49
CA MET A 62 -0.91 4.09 -7.69
C MET A 62 0.52 3.62 -7.33
N PRO A 63 1.19 2.89 -8.24
CA PRO A 63 2.59 2.53 -8.04
C PRO A 63 3.48 3.77 -7.89
N LEU A 64 4.48 3.68 -7.02
CA LEU A 64 5.43 4.76 -6.75
C LEU A 64 6.08 5.32 -8.03
N TRP A 65 6.36 4.46 -9.02
CA TRP A 65 7.02 4.86 -10.25
C TRP A 65 6.19 5.82 -11.11
N VAL A 66 4.87 5.93 -10.89
CA VAL A 66 4.03 6.91 -11.58
C VAL A 66 4.55 8.33 -11.32
N ASN A 67 4.98 8.63 -10.08
CA ASN A 67 5.57 9.93 -9.73
C ASN A 67 6.87 10.26 -10.47
N LEU A 68 7.56 9.28 -11.10
CA LEU A 68 8.77 9.55 -11.90
C LEU A 68 8.46 10.29 -13.21
N PHE A 69 7.25 10.13 -13.73
CA PHE A 69 6.83 10.70 -15.01
C PHE A 69 5.88 11.90 -14.84
N MET A 70 5.45 12.19 -13.62
CA MET A 70 4.51 13.26 -13.29
C MET A 70 5.24 14.57 -12.95
N PHE A 71 4.76 15.68 -13.50
CA PHE A 71 5.19 17.02 -13.10
C PHE A 71 4.65 17.37 -11.71
N GLU A 72 3.34 17.21 -11.50
CA GLU A 72 2.69 17.35 -10.19
C GLU A 72 2.80 16.02 -9.43
N LYS A 73 3.33 16.06 -8.21
CA LYS A 73 3.56 14.86 -7.39
C LYS A 73 2.27 14.45 -6.70
N ILE A 74 1.79 13.26 -7.04
CA ILE A 74 0.64 12.66 -6.37
C ILE A 74 1.06 12.02 -5.04
N PRO A 75 0.18 11.99 -4.04
CA PRO A 75 0.48 11.41 -2.74
C PRO A 75 0.78 9.91 -2.85
N GLU A 76 1.87 9.51 -2.21
CA GLU A 76 2.26 8.12 -2.10
C GLU A 76 1.59 7.47 -0.88
N HIS A 77 1.35 6.17 -0.97
CA HIS A 77 0.90 5.39 0.18
C HIS A 77 1.96 5.41 1.29
N LYS A 78 1.59 5.89 2.49
CA LYS A 78 2.46 5.96 3.67
C LYS A 78 1.81 5.27 4.85
N ILE A 79 2.55 4.36 5.48
CA ILE A 79 2.16 3.72 6.73
C ILE A 79 2.80 4.50 7.88
N LEU A 80 1.98 5.04 8.78
CA LEU A 80 2.42 5.79 9.96
C LEU A 80 2.20 4.92 11.20
N ALA A 81 3.25 4.28 11.69
CA ALA A 81 3.14 3.27 12.75
C ALA A 81 3.18 3.86 14.17
N GLU A 82 3.86 4.99 14.36
CA GLU A 82 4.17 5.53 15.69
C GLU A 82 3.46 6.88 15.93
N PRO A 83 2.31 6.89 16.62
CA PRO A 83 1.64 8.13 16.99
C PRO A 83 2.33 8.82 18.17
N ASN A 84 2.28 10.15 18.19
CA ASN A 84 2.43 10.91 19.42
C ASN A 84 1.11 10.80 20.21
N VAL A 85 1.13 10.01 21.29
CA VAL A 85 -0.03 9.79 22.15
C VAL A 85 -0.09 10.85 23.24
N ARG A 86 -1.24 11.51 23.37
CA ARG A 86 -1.53 12.44 24.45
C ARG A 86 -2.81 12.04 25.15
N THR A 87 -2.78 12.02 26.47
CA THR A 87 -3.95 11.74 27.29
C THR A 87 -4.29 12.97 28.11
N GLN A 88 -5.53 13.39 28.06
CA GLN A 88 -6.06 14.49 28.86
C GLN A 88 -7.31 14.01 29.59
N THR A 89 -7.39 14.30 30.88
CA THR A 89 -8.56 13.97 31.69
C THR A 89 -9.06 15.26 32.33
N VAL A 90 -10.33 15.59 32.08
CA VAL A 90 -11.00 16.77 32.64
C VAL A 90 -12.29 16.29 33.30
N GLY A 91 -12.30 16.26 34.64
CA GLY A 91 -13.39 15.68 35.41
C GLY A 91 -13.55 14.18 35.10
N GLU A 92 -14.75 13.77 34.70
CA GLU A 92 -15.06 12.38 34.31
C GLU A 92 -14.74 12.07 32.84
N ILE A 93 -14.39 13.08 32.04
CA ILE A 93 -14.10 12.90 30.61
C ILE A 93 -12.61 12.67 30.43
N SER A 94 -12.26 11.56 29.78
CA SER A 94 -10.90 11.29 29.31
C SER A 94 -10.85 11.32 27.77
N VAL A 95 -9.79 11.91 27.25
CA VAL A 95 -9.50 12.01 25.82
C VAL A 95 -8.11 11.45 25.58
N VAL A 96 -8.03 10.46 24.68
CA VAL A 96 -6.77 9.92 24.19
C VAL A 96 -6.62 10.35 22.73
N SER A 97 -5.59 11.15 22.45
CA SER A 97 -5.30 11.67 21.12
C SER A 97 -4.07 10.98 20.55
N HIS A 98 -4.23 10.33 19.40
CA HIS A 98 -3.13 9.80 18.61
C HIS A 98 -2.83 10.76 17.46
N GLN A 99 -1.65 11.38 17.47
CA GLN A 99 -1.26 12.36 16.46
C GLN A 99 -0.17 11.78 15.58
N PHE A 100 -0.37 11.83 14.26
CA PHE A 100 0.58 11.40 13.26
C PHE A 100 1.06 12.62 12.48
N ASN A 101 2.37 12.85 12.47
CA ASN A 101 2.97 13.94 11.71
C ASN A 101 3.61 13.38 10.45
N VAL A 102 3.30 14.00 9.31
CA VAL A 102 3.88 13.64 8.02
C VAL A 102 4.39 14.90 7.33
N ASN A 103 5.59 14.82 6.76
CA ASN A 103 6.04 15.84 5.83
C ASN A 103 5.31 15.61 4.49
N TYR A 104 4.39 16.52 4.19
CA TYR A 104 3.52 16.43 3.03
C TYR A 104 3.99 17.36 1.92
N ALA A 105 4.81 16.81 1.02
CA ALA A 105 5.39 17.49 -0.12
C ALA A 105 4.81 16.94 -1.42
N TYR A 106 3.47 16.94 -1.52
CA TYR A 106 2.71 16.49 -2.68
C TYR A 106 1.73 17.59 -3.08
N ASP A 107 1.37 17.61 -4.36
CA ASP A 107 0.58 18.68 -4.98
C ASP A 107 -0.93 18.40 -4.99
N ASP A 108 -1.33 17.19 -4.60
CA ASP A 108 -2.73 16.74 -4.56
C ASP A 108 -3.09 16.18 -3.17
N PHE A 109 -4.37 15.92 -2.90
CA PHE A 109 -4.88 15.40 -1.63
C PHE A 109 -4.81 13.87 -1.56
N PRO A 110 -4.67 13.28 -0.36
CA PRO A 110 -4.72 11.83 -0.22
C PRO A 110 -6.14 11.32 -0.52
N SER A 111 -6.23 10.17 -1.18
CA SER A 111 -7.51 9.60 -1.61
C SER A 111 -8.29 8.93 -0.47
N ASP A 112 -7.60 8.40 0.54
CA ASP A 112 -8.22 7.64 1.63
C ASP A 112 -7.36 7.70 2.91
N PHE A 113 -8.00 7.44 4.06
CA PHE A 113 -7.36 7.34 5.36
C PHE A 113 -7.79 6.04 6.05
N ILE A 114 -6.82 5.18 6.35
CA ILE A 114 -7.05 3.93 7.06
C ILE A 114 -6.47 4.05 8.46
N TYR A 115 -7.30 3.80 9.47
CA TYR A 115 -6.88 3.78 10.86
C TYR A 115 -7.37 2.50 11.55
N GLU A 116 -6.45 1.57 11.76
CA GLU A 116 -6.70 0.32 12.47
C GLU A 116 -6.39 0.50 13.96
N PHE A 117 -7.35 0.19 14.82
CA PHE A 117 -7.19 0.32 16.26
C PHE A 117 -7.98 -0.76 17.01
N THR A 118 -7.52 -1.06 18.23
CA THR A 118 -8.26 -1.84 19.21
C THR A 118 -8.46 -0.98 20.45
N ALA A 119 -9.70 -0.82 20.90
CA ALA A 119 -10.03 0.00 22.06
C ALA A 119 -10.82 -0.80 23.09
N LYS A 120 -10.46 -0.65 24.36
CA LYS A 120 -11.28 -1.07 25.50
C LYS A 120 -11.92 0.18 26.09
N TYR A 121 -13.24 0.19 26.18
CA TYR A 121 -13.99 1.36 26.62
C TYR A 121 -15.25 0.96 27.40
N SER A 122 -15.76 1.90 28.20
CA SER A 122 -17.05 1.81 28.87
C SER A 122 -17.96 2.94 28.40
N GLY A 123 -19.27 2.71 28.40
CA GLY A 123 -20.24 3.71 27.93
C GLY A 123 -20.24 3.85 26.41
N ALA A 124 -20.40 5.08 25.92
CA ALA A 124 -20.51 5.41 24.50
C ALA A 124 -19.45 6.46 24.11
N PRO A 125 -18.17 6.06 23.95
CA PRO A 125 -17.12 7.00 23.59
C PRO A 125 -17.28 7.48 22.13
N LEU A 126 -16.80 8.68 21.87
CA LEU A 126 -16.75 9.28 20.54
C LEU A 126 -15.38 9.04 19.91
N LEU A 127 -15.36 8.39 18.74
CA LEU A 127 -14.19 8.36 17.87
C LEU A 127 -14.28 9.51 16.88
N GLN A 128 -13.28 10.38 16.91
CA GLN A 128 -13.15 11.49 15.97
C GLN A 128 -11.79 11.40 15.27
N MET A 129 -11.80 11.62 13.95
CA MET A 129 -10.60 11.72 13.13
C MET A 129 -10.63 13.03 12.36
N SER A 130 -9.54 13.77 12.47
CA SER A 130 -9.39 15.08 11.83
C SER A 130 -8.00 15.21 11.23
N VAL A 131 -7.90 15.93 10.12
CA VAL A 131 -6.64 16.24 9.44
C VAL A 131 -6.37 17.73 9.58
N VAL A 132 -5.17 18.07 10.05
CA VAL A 132 -4.69 19.45 10.07
C VAL A 132 -3.87 19.67 8.80
N ARG A 133 -4.34 20.58 7.95
CA ARG A 133 -3.66 20.92 6.69
C ARG A 133 -2.49 21.88 6.95
N PRO A 134 -1.54 22.01 6.00
CA PRO A 134 -0.41 22.94 6.12
C PRO A 134 -0.81 24.41 6.30
N ASP A 135 -2.00 24.79 5.83
CA ASP A 135 -2.58 26.14 6.01
C ASP A 135 -3.17 26.36 7.42
N GLY A 136 -3.12 25.36 8.30
CA GLY A 136 -3.67 25.40 9.66
C GLY A 136 -5.16 25.06 9.76
N ASN A 137 -5.85 24.82 8.63
CA ASN A 137 -7.25 24.45 8.66
C ASN A 137 -7.45 23.01 9.12
N ILE A 138 -8.48 22.79 9.94
CA ILE A 138 -8.83 21.47 10.49
C ILE A 138 -10.01 20.91 9.71
N LEU A 139 -9.82 19.75 9.09
CA LEU A 139 -10.86 19.02 8.39
C LEU A 139 -11.29 17.81 9.23
N ASN A 140 -12.57 17.76 9.61
CA ASN A 140 -13.14 16.59 10.30
C ASN A 140 -13.52 15.53 9.26
N ILE A 141 -12.83 14.39 9.28
CA ILE A 141 -13.03 13.29 8.33
C ILE A 141 -14.06 12.29 8.86
N LEU A 142 -14.03 12.02 10.17
CA LEU A 142 -14.88 11.04 10.82
C LEU A 142 -15.30 11.53 12.20
N SER A 143 -16.56 11.29 12.56
CA SER A 143 -17.08 11.47 13.92
C SER A 143 -18.17 10.43 14.17
N VAL A 144 -17.84 9.37 14.91
CA VAL A 144 -18.74 8.23 15.15
C VAL A 144 -18.68 7.79 16.61
N SER A 145 -19.84 7.49 17.21
CA SER A 145 -19.89 6.86 18.53
C SER A 145 -19.53 5.38 18.43
N LEU A 146 -18.59 4.89 19.24
CA LEU A 146 -18.32 3.46 19.32
C LEU A 146 -19.45 2.80 20.11
N ARG A 147 -20.24 1.99 19.42
CA ARG A 147 -21.32 1.23 20.05
C ARG A 147 -20.72 -0.05 20.65
N ASN A 148 -21.01 -0.27 21.94
CA ASN A 148 -20.70 -1.53 22.58
C ASN A 148 -21.50 -2.65 21.89
N ARG A 149 -20.85 -3.53 21.12
CA ARG A 149 -21.49 -4.75 20.61
C ARG A 149 -21.58 -5.72 21.78
N LEU A 150 -22.71 -5.67 22.50
CA LEU A 150 -23.09 -6.72 23.43
C LEU A 150 -23.37 -7.98 22.60
N TYR A 151 -22.41 -8.89 22.53
CA TYR A 151 -22.69 -10.26 22.12
C TYR A 151 -23.18 -11.01 23.35
N SER A 152 -24.45 -11.42 23.33
CA SER A 152 -24.99 -12.51 24.15
C SER A 152 -24.57 -13.86 23.57
#